data_AF-A0AAV4T1Q6-F1
#
_entry.id   AF-A0AAV4T1Q6-F1
#
_cell.length_a   1.000
_cell.length_b   1.000
_cell.length_c   1.000
_cell.angle_alpha   90.00
_cell.angle_beta   90.00
_cell.angle_gamma   90.00
#
_symmetry.space_group_name_H-M   'P 1'
#
loop_
_entity.id
_entity.type
_entity.pdbx_description
1 polymer ?
#
loop_
_entity_poly.entity_id
_entity_poly.type
_entity_poly.pdbx_seq_one_letter_code
_entity_poly.pdbx_strand_id
1 'polypeptide(L)'
;MYITVVLSRFSFSNCTRKCRACYGQLQCVAGCPNLLKTKDPELLVKPDKDFYRFGESVTLACNPGYVLSSEVVRLMCLGSTWSETELRHCQEE
;
A
#
# COMPACT_ATOMS: atom_id res chain seq x y z
N MET A 1 -34.18 -24.12 4.54
CA MET A 1 -35.00 -22.88 4.60
C MET A 1 -34.59 -22.18 5.89
N TYR A 2 -33.72 -21.17 5.95
CA TYR A 2 -33.08 -20.29 4.97
C TYR A 2 -31.57 -20.21 5.30
N ILE A 3 -30.74 -20.03 4.26
CA ILE A 3 -29.31 -19.78 4.38
C ILE A 3 -29.09 -18.27 4.36
N THR A 4 -28.31 -17.75 5.30
CA THR A 4 -27.79 -16.39 5.28
C THR A 4 -26.30 -16.45 5.59
N VAL A 5 -25.48 -16.50 4.54
CA VAL A 5 -24.04 -16.20 4.66
C VAL A 5 -23.87 -14.78 4.16
N VAL A 6 -23.69 -13.85 5.10
CA VAL A 6 -23.41 -12.46 4.80
C VAL A 6 -22.00 -12.37 4.21
N LEU A 7 -21.91 -12.25 2.89
CA LEU A 7 -20.69 -11.86 2.21
C LEU A 7 -20.49 -10.36 2.42
N SER A 8 -19.77 -9.99 3.46
CA SER A 8 -19.43 -8.58 3.70
C SER A 8 -17.98 -8.43 4.13
N ARG A 9 -17.16 -8.02 3.16
CA ARG A 9 -15.95 -7.21 3.35
C ARG A 9 -14.83 -7.90 4.13
N PHE A 10 -14.05 -8.75 3.45
CA PHE A 10 -12.70 -9.05 3.93
C PHE A 10 -11.82 -7.82 3.71
N SER A 11 -11.79 -6.96 4.73
CA SER A 11 -10.71 -6.00 4.93
C SER A 11 -9.41 -6.79 5.01
N PHE A 12 -8.40 -6.39 4.22
CA PHE A 12 -7.06 -6.96 4.24
C PHE A 12 -6.43 -6.70 5.62
N SER A 13 -6.73 -7.54 6.60
CA SER A 13 -6.06 -7.52 7.89
C SER A 13 -4.67 -8.13 7.70
N ASN A 14 -3.66 -7.39 8.14
CA ASN A 14 -2.27 -7.84 8.22
C ASN A 14 -2.20 -9.30 8.64
N CYS A 15 -1.37 -10.08 7.94
CA CYS A 15 -1.17 -11.51 8.17
C CYS A 15 -0.54 -11.74 9.55
N THR A 16 -1.35 -11.58 10.59
CA THR A 16 -1.03 -11.95 11.95
C THR A 16 -1.34 -13.44 12.05
N ARG A 17 -0.48 -14.21 12.72
CA ARG A 17 -0.60 -15.67 12.94
C ARG A 17 -1.82 -16.07 13.80
N LYS A 18 -3.00 -15.47 13.58
CA LYS A 18 -4.26 -15.71 14.27
C LYS A 18 -5.43 -15.85 13.28
N CYS A 19 -5.21 -16.50 12.15
CA CYS A 19 -6.31 -17.04 11.37
C CYS A 19 -6.77 -18.36 12.02
N ARG A 20 -7.99 -18.41 12.55
CA ARG A 20 -8.53 -19.59 13.25
C ARG A 20 -9.07 -20.67 12.29
N ALA A 21 -9.44 -20.30 11.06
CA ALA A 21 -9.67 -21.23 9.94
C ALA A 21 -9.65 -20.48 8.60
N CYS A 22 -8.73 -20.82 7.70
CA CYS A 22 -8.72 -20.33 6.33
C CYS A 22 -8.95 -21.51 5.39
N TYR A 23 -10.10 -21.53 4.71
CA TYR A 23 -10.50 -22.56 3.76
C TYR A 23 -9.86 -22.34 2.38
N GLY A 24 -8.55 -22.10 2.37
CA GLY A 24 -7.77 -21.83 1.16
C GLY A 24 -6.29 -21.74 1.48
N GLN A 25 -5.47 -22.11 0.51
CA GLN A 25 -4.00 -22.08 0.60
C GLN A 25 -3.51 -20.62 0.67
N LEU A 26 -3.56 -20.01 1.85
CA LEU A 26 -2.99 -18.70 2.08
C LEU A 26 -1.46 -18.83 2.07
N GLN A 27 -0.83 -18.15 1.13
CA GLN A 27 0.61 -17.97 1.13
C GLN A 27 0.93 -16.58 1.66
N CYS A 28 1.71 -16.53 2.74
CA CYS A 28 2.31 -15.29 3.21
C CYS A 28 3.37 -14.88 2.20
N VAL A 29 3.07 -13.89 1.36
CA VAL A 29 4.05 -13.33 0.43
C VAL A 29 4.65 -12.08 1.06
N ALA A 30 5.97 -12.00 1.04
CA ALA A 30 6.70 -10.80 1.43
C ALA A 30 6.35 -9.64 0.47
N GLY A 31 6.04 -8.48 1.02
CA GLY A 31 5.82 -7.27 0.25
C GLY A 31 5.53 -6.07 1.14
N CYS A 32 5.23 -4.96 0.49
CA CYS A 32 5.12 -3.65 1.12
C CYS A 32 3.67 -3.16 1.07
N PRO A 33 3.13 -2.62 2.18
CA PRO A 33 1.81 -2.02 2.17
C PRO A 33 1.85 -0.68 1.44
N ASN A 34 0.70 -0.23 0.96
CA ASN A 34 0.56 1.10 0.38
C ASN A 34 0.98 2.20 1.37
N LEU A 35 1.91 3.04 0.94
CA LEU A 35 2.49 4.13 1.73
C LEU A 35 1.53 5.29 1.97
N LEU A 36 0.49 5.44 1.15
CA LEU A 36 -0.28 6.68 1.01
C LEU A 36 -1.65 6.67 1.64
N LYS A 37 -2.06 5.60 2.32
CA LYS A 37 -3.37 5.62 2.98
C LYS A 37 -3.47 6.57 4.18
N THR A 38 -2.41 7.29 4.58
CA THR A 38 -2.42 7.93 5.91
C THR A 38 -1.72 9.28 6.13
N LYS A 39 -1.04 9.95 5.17
CA LYS A 39 -0.28 11.17 5.54
C LYS A 39 -0.38 12.43 4.68
N ASP A 40 -0.64 12.36 3.38
CA ASP A 40 -0.69 13.56 2.53
C ASP A 40 -1.76 13.40 1.43
N PRO A 41 -2.84 14.21 1.43
CA PRO A 41 -3.89 14.12 0.42
C PRO A 41 -3.46 14.59 -0.97
N GLU A 42 -2.40 15.40 -1.07
CA GLU A 42 -1.89 15.92 -2.34
C GLU A 42 -0.91 14.97 -3.02
N LEU A 43 -0.44 13.95 -2.28
CA LEU A 43 0.50 12.95 -2.78
C LEU A 43 -0.25 11.81 -3.49
N LEU A 44 0.16 11.55 -4.73
CA LEU A 44 -0.37 10.52 -5.60
C LEU A 44 0.68 9.42 -5.80
N VAL A 45 0.31 8.16 -5.57
CA VAL A 45 1.14 6.98 -5.88
C VAL A 45 0.61 6.30 -7.12
N LYS A 46 1.52 5.98 -8.05
CA LYS A 46 1.21 5.25 -9.28
C LYS A 46 2.17 4.07 -9.48
N PRO A 47 1.67 2.83 -9.67
CA PRO A 47 0.26 2.43 -9.59
C PRO A 47 -0.25 2.43 -8.15
N ASP A 48 -1.51 2.81 -7.92
CA ASP A 48 -2.14 2.71 -6.60
C ASP A 48 -2.63 1.28 -6.35
N LYS A 49 -1.90 0.53 -5.52
CA LYS A 49 -2.22 -0.83 -5.09
C LYS A 49 -2.24 -0.90 -3.58
N ASP A 50 -3.11 -1.70 -2.99
CA ASP A 50 -3.09 -1.94 -1.54
C ASP A 50 -1.80 -2.62 -1.06
N PHE A 51 -1.15 -3.40 -1.93
CA PHE A 51 0.03 -4.19 -1.63
C PHE A 51 0.97 -4.31 -2.85
N TYR A 52 2.27 -4.26 -2.60
CA TYR A 52 3.32 -4.34 -3.61
C TYR A 52 4.27 -5.50 -3.29
N ARG A 53 4.59 -6.30 -4.30
CA ARG A 53 5.53 -7.42 -4.18
C ARG A 53 6.97 -6.91 -4.22
N PHE A 54 7.88 -7.75 -3.73
CA PHE A 54 9.32 -7.53 -3.88
C PHE A 54 9.69 -7.17 -5.33
N GLY A 55 10.46 -6.09 -5.49
CA GLY A 55 10.93 -5.58 -6.78
C GLY A 55 9.91 -4.69 -7.52
N GLU A 56 8.65 -4.61 -7.07
CA GLU A 56 7.71 -3.63 -7.62
C GLU A 56 8.10 -2.21 -7.19
N SER A 57 7.78 -1.24 -8.05
CA SER A 57 8.06 0.17 -7.80
C SER A 57 6.83 1.03 -7.98
N VAL A 58 6.77 2.10 -7.20
CA VAL A 58 5.79 3.17 -7.33
C VAL A 58 6.46 4.47 -7.73
N THR A 59 5.74 5.28 -8.48
CA THR A 59 6.09 6.66 -8.78
C THR A 59 5.24 7.57 -7.91
N LEU A 60 5.88 8.49 -7.23
CA LEU A 60 5.27 9.57 -6.48
C LEU A 60 5.04 10.75 -7.42
N ALA A 61 3.86 11.35 -7.32
CA ALA A 61 3.53 12.60 -7.97
C ALA A 61 2.71 13.45 -7.00
N CYS A 62 2.72 14.76 -7.16
CA CYS A 62 1.81 15.64 -6.44
C CYS A 62 0.67 16.09 -7.36
N ASN A 63 -0.42 16.57 -6.76
CA ASN A 63 -1.45 17.27 -7.50
C ASN A 63 -0.89 18.52 -8.21
N PRO A 64 -1.54 18.99 -9.28
CA PRO A 64 -1.12 20.21 -9.97
C PRO A 64 -1.04 21.40 -9.01
N GLY A 65 0.04 22.18 -9.09
CA GLY A 65 0.32 23.29 -8.18
C GLY A 65 1.19 22.93 -6.97
N TYR A 66 1.52 21.64 -6.82
CA TYR A 66 2.43 21.17 -5.79
C TYR A 66 3.64 20.46 -6.39
N VAL A 67 4.79 20.64 -5.76
CA VAL A 67 6.05 19.97 -6.07
C VAL A 67 6.44 19.04 -4.93
N LEU A 68 7.05 17.91 -5.29
CA LEU A 68 7.62 17.00 -4.31
C LEU A 68 8.78 17.72 -3.60
N SER A 69 8.84 17.63 -2.27
CA SER A 69 9.96 18.17 -1.49
C SER A 69 11.32 17.48 -1.76
N SER A 70 11.38 16.55 -2.71
CA SER A 70 12.56 15.77 -3.07
C SER A 70 12.61 15.41 -4.54
N GLU A 71 13.83 15.28 -5.06
CA GLU A 71 14.13 14.69 -6.38
C GLU A 71 13.80 13.19 -6.48
N VAL A 72 13.63 12.49 -5.35
CA VAL A 72 13.31 11.04 -5.35
C VAL A 72 11.83 10.84 -5.63
N VAL A 73 11.51 10.62 -6.90
CA VAL A 73 10.14 10.39 -7.38
C VAL A 73 9.73 8.92 -7.44
N ARG A 74 10.62 7.98 -7.14
CA ARG A 74 10.36 6.54 -7.32
C ARG A 74 10.82 5.72 -6.12
N LEU A 75 9.95 4.85 -5.64
CA LEU A 75 10.21 3.93 -4.53
C LEU A 75 10.10 2.48 -4.98
N MET A 76 10.94 1.61 -4.44
CA MET A 76 10.93 0.17 -4.71
C MET A 76 10.63 -0.63 -3.45
N CYS A 77 9.81 -1.66 -3.57
CA CYS A 77 9.54 -2.58 -2.47
C CYS A 77 10.67 -3.59 -2.31
N LEU A 78 11.29 -3.63 -1.13
CA LEU A 78 12.37 -4.55 -0.76
C LEU A 78 11.84 -5.81 -0.05
N GLY A 79 10.52 -6.05 -0.09
CA GLY A 79 9.87 -7.27 0.41
C GLY A 79 9.32 -7.16 1.84
N SER A 80 9.76 -6.18 2.60
CA SER A 80 9.16 -5.85 3.91
C SER A 80 9.08 -4.35 4.13
N THR A 81 10.03 -3.62 3.54
CA THR A 81 10.16 -2.17 3.61
C THR A 81 10.31 -1.58 2.22
N TRP A 82 10.02 -0.29 2.11
CA TRP A 82 10.30 0.49 0.92
C TRP A 82 11.77 0.93 0.89
N SER A 83 12.28 1.19 -0.30
CA SER A 83 13.66 1.67 -0.52
C SER A 83 13.96 3.00 0.17
N GLU A 84 12.92 3.79 0.42
CA GLU A 84 12.97 5.02 1.21
C GLU A 84 11.79 5.00 2.19
N THR A 85 12.04 5.38 3.44
CA THR A 85 11.02 5.44 4.49
C THR A 85 10.64 6.86 4.87
N GLU A 86 11.47 7.84 4.53
CA GLU A 86 11.15 9.25 4.72
C GLU A 86 10.11 9.67 3.68
N LEU A 87 8.84 9.67 4.12
CA LEU A 87 7.72 10.09 3.30
C LEU A 87 7.88 11.56 2.94
N ARG A 88 7.98 11.80 1.63
CA ARG A 88 8.03 13.14 1.06
C ARG A 88 6.64 13.75 1.13
N HIS A 89 6.61 15.07 1.27
CA HIS A 89 5.36 15.83 1.30
C HIS A 89 5.31 16.70 0.06
N CYS A 90 4.10 16.97 -0.39
CA CYS A 90 3.84 17.93 -1.45
C CYS A 90 3.88 19.35 -0.87
N GLN A 91 4.68 20.22 -1.47
CA GLN A 91 4.79 21.64 -1.12
C GLN A 91 4.23 22.47 -2.26
N GLU A 92 3.51 23.53 -1.94
CA GLU A 92 3.03 24.49 -2.95
C GLU A 92 4.24 25.21 -3.56
N GLU A 93 4.26 25.35 -4.88
CA GLU A 93 5.34 26.00 -5.63
C GLU A 93 5.29 27.54 -5.52
#